data_AF-A0A9R0Q8R9-F1
#
_entry.id   AF-A0A9R0Q8R9-F1
#
_cell.length_a   1.000
_cell.length_b   1.000
_cell.length_c   1.000
_cell.angle_alpha   90.00
_cell.angle_beta   90.00
_cell.angle_gamma   90.00
#
_symmetry.space_group_name_H-M   'P 1'
#
loop_
_entity.id
_entity.type
_entity.pdbx_description
1 polymer ?
#
loop_
_entity_poly.entity_id
_entity_poly.type
_entity_poly.pdbx_seq_one_letter_code
_entity_poly.pdbx_strand_id
1 'polypeptide(L)'
;MSSSGGAGGKRSVADVLMGNARDAARKAKKGAPAASGVPSPKKPRTKTTAEADGATTEPAVDEKPPSPAKSPVKSKRPSSPPKSKSKADDAPEAKKRSPSPTRSKTLAAAAKLEAAEKPLSPKRAKALAAKSDAKPSDQAPVSQSKDQASQSDDKKTKISNATKSEEVNTTLELKKKGSEFDPMAAACWKPGEPVPFLFLARALDLISNESGRIVITEILSNVFRTAIATTPEDLLATVYLSANRIAPPHEGIELGIGDASIIRALSEAYGRKEEHVKKNLKELGDLGLVAKASRSSQKMMYKPKPLTISRVLDTFRTIAKESGKDSQDKKRSHIKGLLVAATDCEPQYIIRLLQSKMRIGLAEKTVQMALGQAAVYSEKGSPPKEVQSPFEEAAKIIKEAYSVLPIYDKIVPTLLDAGVWKLPETCNFSIGVPVGPMLAKATKSVSEIIDKFQGREYTCEYKYDGERAQIHCMEDGTVEIYSRNAERNTGKYPDVVDAISRIRKPTVKSFVLDCEIVAYDREKKRILPFQILSTRARKGVTINDIKVSVCTFGFDILYINGKPLLQEQLKVRRESIFTTLSRKCQVFFNWQLQLHQMTSRRYKNFLTYLSTPVVKG
;
A
#
# COMPACT_ATOMS: atom_id res chain seq x y z
N MET A 1 65.68 27.72 27.34
CA MET A 1 65.41 27.34 28.75
C MET A 1 63.92 27.53 29.03
N SER A 2 63.37 26.81 30.01
CA SER A 2 62.13 27.13 30.78
C SER A 2 60.88 27.73 30.08
N SER A 3 59.84 26.89 29.99
CA SER A 3 58.47 27.13 30.52
C SER A 3 57.30 27.57 29.64
N SER A 4 56.10 27.13 30.07
CA SER A 4 54.73 27.42 29.62
C SER A 4 54.27 26.82 28.28
N GLY A 5 53.03 26.30 28.25
CA GLY A 5 52.42 25.61 27.10
C GLY A 5 51.39 24.55 27.51
N GLY A 6 50.18 24.96 27.88
CA GLY A 6 49.15 24.06 28.45
C GLY A 6 48.37 23.24 27.41
N ALA A 7 48.09 21.96 27.72
CA ALA A 7 47.34 21.05 26.85
C ALA A 7 45.81 21.26 26.93
N GLY A 8 45.25 22.04 26.01
CA GLY A 8 43.80 22.29 25.89
C GLY A 8 43.02 21.13 25.28
N GLY A 9 42.50 20.21 26.11
CA GLY A 9 41.62 19.13 25.66
C GLY A 9 40.23 19.61 25.23
N LYS A 10 39.90 19.49 23.93
CA LYS A 10 38.57 19.84 23.38
C LYS A 10 37.49 18.88 23.91
N ARG A 11 36.60 19.37 24.79
CA ARG A 11 35.35 18.67 25.16
C ARG A 11 34.36 18.70 23.98
N SER A 12 33.47 17.71 23.89
CA SER A 12 32.47 17.69 22.82
C SER A 12 31.31 18.65 23.12
N VAL A 13 30.57 19.06 22.09
CA VAL A 13 29.37 19.90 22.23
C VAL A 13 28.29 19.21 23.07
N ALA A 14 28.24 17.87 23.05
CA ALA A 14 27.31 17.08 23.86
C ALA A 14 27.63 17.19 25.37
N ASP A 15 28.91 17.23 25.75
CA ASP A 15 29.33 17.34 27.16
C ASP A 15 28.90 18.69 27.77
N VAL A 16 29.01 19.77 26.99
CA VAL A 16 28.59 21.12 27.40
C VAL A 16 27.07 21.19 27.59
N LEU A 17 26.30 20.61 26.65
CA LEU A 17 24.84 20.56 26.74
C LEU A 17 24.36 19.73 27.94
N MET A 18 24.99 18.57 28.18
CA MET A 18 24.65 17.68 29.30
C MET A 18 25.05 18.24 30.68
N GLY A 19 26.13 19.04 30.75
CA GLY A 19 26.50 19.79 31.95
C GLY A 19 25.45 20.82 32.32
N ASN A 20 25.12 21.72 31.38
CA ASN A 20 24.18 22.82 31.60
C ASN A 20 22.77 22.31 32.00
N ALA A 21 22.32 21.19 31.43
CA ALA A 21 21.04 20.57 31.80
C ALA A 21 21.01 20.08 33.26
N ARG A 22 22.13 19.57 33.78
CA ARG A 22 22.23 19.07 35.17
C ARG A 22 22.23 20.21 36.19
N ASP A 23 22.93 21.31 35.94
CA ASP A 23 22.94 22.46 36.86
C ASP A 23 21.62 23.25 36.85
N ALA A 24 20.92 23.31 35.72
CA ALA A 24 19.55 23.83 35.67
C ALA A 24 18.60 23.00 36.56
N ALA A 25 18.62 21.67 36.44
CA ALA A 25 17.84 20.78 37.28
C ALA A 25 18.22 20.86 38.78
N ARG A 26 19.49 21.14 39.09
CA ARG A 26 19.98 21.31 40.47
C ARG A 26 19.52 22.62 41.10
N LYS A 27 19.43 23.72 40.34
CA LYS A 27 18.85 25.00 40.82
C LYS A 27 17.35 24.91 41.05
N ALA A 28 16.61 24.23 40.17
CA ALA A 28 15.16 24.06 40.29
C ALA A 28 14.69 23.33 41.57
N LYS A 29 15.56 22.60 42.27
CA LYS A 29 15.24 21.83 43.49
C LYS A 29 15.48 22.57 44.82
N LYS A 30 15.85 23.86 44.83
CA LYS A 30 16.18 24.62 46.05
C LYS A 30 15.23 25.78 46.41
N GLY A 31 14.10 25.95 45.70
CA GLY A 31 13.20 27.10 45.86
C GLY A 31 11.76 26.74 46.23
N ALA A 32 11.51 26.22 47.43
CA ALA A 32 10.18 26.16 48.04
C ALA A 32 10.29 26.06 49.59
N PRO A 33 9.67 26.95 50.38
CA PRO A 33 9.63 26.83 51.84
C PRO A 33 8.58 25.80 52.29
N ALA A 34 8.73 25.28 53.51
CA ALA A 34 7.81 24.30 54.11
C ALA A 34 6.83 24.96 55.10
N ALA A 35 5.65 24.36 55.25
CA ALA A 35 4.69 24.65 56.31
C ALA A 35 3.98 23.36 56.76
N SER A 36 3.67 23.26 58.06
CA SER A 36 2.89 22.19 58.72
C SER A 36 1.37 22.39 58.53
N GLY A 37 0.48 21.43 58.84
CA GLY A 37 0.67 20.01 59.16
C GLY A 37 -0.32 19.46 60.21
N VAL A 38 -1.06 18.39 59.86
CA VAL A 38 -1.76 17.42 60.79
C VAL A 38 -3.02 17.98 61.52
N PRO A 39 -4.09 17.20 61.90
CA PRO A 39 -4.63 15.90 61.42
C PRO A 39 -6.13 15.96 60.98
N SER A 40 -6.74 14.82 60.63
CA SER A 40 -8.21 14.56 60.71
C SER A 40 -8.56 13.89 62.06
N PRO A 41 -9.83 13.85 62.57
CA PRO A 41 -10.72 12.71 62.21
C PRO A 41 -12.27 12.86 62.45
N LYS A 42 -13.01 11.76 62.15
CA LYS A 42 -14.35 11.32 62.67
C LYS A 42 -15.67 11.95 62.15
N LYS A 43 -16.69 11.08 62.06
CA LYS A 43 -18.16 11.37 61.90
C LYS A 43 -18.86 11.30 63.28
N PRO A 44 -20.13 11.75 63.42
CA PRO A 44 -21.23 10.76 63.42
C PRO A 44 -22.59 11.21 62.80
N ARG A 45 -23.62 10.37 63.04
CA ARG A 45 -25.05 10.37 62.63
C ARG A 45 -25.87 11.63 63.05
N THR A 46 -27.12 11.90 62.62
CA THR A 46 -28.36 11.10 62.87
C THR A 46 -29.64 11.58 62.16
N LYS A 47 -30.52 10.62 61.77
CA LYS A 47 -32.02 10.57 61.87
C LYS A 47 -32.91 11.65 61.16
N THR A 48 -34.20 11.47 60.81
CA THR A 48 -35.17 10.31 60.76
C THR A 48 -36.39 10.63 59.86
N THR A 49 -37.11 9.58 59.36
CA THR A 49 -38.56 9.51 58.96
C THR A 49 -39.12 10.51 57.91
N ALA A 50 -39.97 10.14 56.92
CA ALA A 50 -41.24 9.39 56.91
C ALA A 50 -42.40 10.18 57.59
N GLU A 51 -43.67 10.16 57.14
CA GLU A 51 -44.41 9.22 56.26
C GLU A 51 -45.73 9.86 55.72
N ALA A 52 -46.32 9.32 54.63
CA ALA A 52 -47.76 9.43 54.20
C ALA A 52 -48.39 10.85 53.98
N ASP A 53 -49.56 11.07 53.37
CA ASP A 53 -50.40 10.28 52.43
C ASP A 53 -51.28 11.25 51.58
N GLY A 54 -51.96 10.77 50.52
CA GLY A 54 -53.01 11.54 49.82
C GLY A 54 -53.22 11.22 48.33
N ALA A 55 -54.43 10.79 47.95
CA ALA A 55 -54.75 10.23 46.63
C ALA A 55 -55.81 11.05 45.83
N THR A 56 -56.38 10.43 44.78
CA THR A 56 -57.40 10.91 43.79
C THR A 56 -56.84 11.70 42.58
N THR A 57 -57.28 11.49 41.33
CA THR A 57 -58.10 10.42 40.70
C THR A 57 -57.85 10.41 39.18
N GLU A 58 -57.98 9.25 38.52
CA GLU A 58 -58.17 9.17 37.04
C GLU A 58 -59.67 9.38 36.67
N PRO A 59 -60.03 9.46 35.37
CA PRO A 59 -60.21 8.22 34.59
C PRO A 59 -59.62 8.25 33.16
N ALA A 60 -59.32 7.07 32.63
CA ALA A 60 -59.02 6.83 31.22
C ALA A 60 -60.29 6.57 30.38
N VAL A 61 -60.14 6.53 29.05
CA VAL A 61 -61.17 6.00 28.12
C VAL A 61 -60.46 5.18 27.03
N ASP A 62 -60.89 3.93 26.85
CA ASP A 62 -60.49 3.03 25.75
C ASP A 62 -61.22 3.37 24.44
N GLU A 63 -60.70 2.91 23.29
CA GLU A 63 -61.50 2.05 22.40
C GLU A 63 -60.74 1.41 21.21
N LYS A 64 -61.22 0.22 20.81
CA LYS A 64 -60.82 -0.59 19.64
C LYS A 64 -61.74 -1.84 19.58
N PRO A 65 -61.90 -2.57 18.46
CA PRO A 65 -61.69 -2.29 17.03
C PRO A 65 -63.06 -2.31 16.27
N PRO A 66 -63.11 -2.54 14.93
CA PRO A 66 -63.23 -3.94 14.50
C PRO A 66 -62.51 -4.29 13.18
N SER A 67 -62.61 -5.56 12.79
CA SER A 67 -62.34 -6.10 11.45
C SER A 67 -63.33 -7.24 11.18
N PRO A 68 -63.70 -7.54 9.92
CA PRO A 68 -63.39 -8.90 9.44
C PRO A 68 -63.22 -9.09 7.91
N ALA A 69 -62.32 -9.99 7.51
CA ALA A 69 -62.41 -10.85 6.32
C ALA A 69 -61.42 -12.04 6.46
N LYS A 70 -61.65 -13.18 5.77
CA LYS A 70 -60.87 -14.43 5.97
C LYS A 70 -60.54 -15.21 4.68
N SER A 71 -59.25 -15.54 4.50
CA SER A 71 -58.72 -16.82 3.94
C SER A 71 -59.00 -17.14 2.44
N PRO A 72 -58.43 -18.21 1.80
CA PRO A 72 -57.45 -19.22 2.27
C PRO A 72 -56.21 -19.56 1.36
N VAL A 73 -55.06 -19.78 2.01
CA VAL A 73 -54.00 -20.83 1.84
C VAL A 73 -53.71 -21.53 0.48
N LYS A 74 -52.43 -21.50 0.02
CA LYS A 74 -51.51 -22.60 -0.45
C LYS A 74 -50.48 -22.07 -1.48
N SER A 75 -49.17 -21.92 -1.21
CA SER A 75 -48.09 -22.89 -0.91
C SER A 75 -47.49 -23.65 -2.12
N LYS A 76 -46.25 -23.30 -2.54
CA LYS A 76 -45.05 -24.19 -2.57
C LYS A 76 -43.80 -23.52 -3.18
N ARG A 77 -42.64 -24.15 -2.95
CA ARG A 77 -41.27 -23.75 -3.35
C ARG A 77 -40.60 -24.94 -4.06
N PRO A 78 -39.87 -24.78 -5.18
CA PRO A 78 -39.12 -25.87 -5.80
C PRO A 78 -37.86 -26.25 -5.01
N SER A 79 -37.43 -27.50 -5.13
CA SER A 79 -36.22 -28.04 -4.49
C SER A 79 -35.39 -28.89 -5.47
N SER A 80 -34.15 -29.20 -5.08
CA SER A 80 -33.17 -29.98 -5.85
C SER A 80 -33.67 -31.35 -6.38
N PRO A 81 -33.10 -31.85 -7.51
CA PRO A 81 -33.42 -33.16 -8.07
C PRO A 81 -32.90 -34.34 -7.21
N PRO A 82 -33.43 -35.56 -7.41
CA PRO A 82 -33.25 -36.69 -6.49
C PRO A 82 -32.06 -37.62 -6.79
N LYS A 83 -31.71 -38.48 -5.81
CA LYS A 83 -30.94 -39.71 -6.01
C LYS A 83 -31.86 -40.93 -6.01
N SER A 84 -31.58 -41.91 -6.87
CA SER A 84 -32.19 -43.23 -6.84
C SER A 84 -31.59 -44.13 -5.74
N LYS A 85 -32.26 -45.25 -5.43
CA LYS A 85 -31.78 -46.35 -4.58
C LYS A 85 -31.98 -47.68 -5.31
N SER A 86 -31.09 -48.63 -5.04
CA SER A 86 -31.32 -50.08 -5.19
C SER A 86 -30.91 -50.78 -3.89
N LYS A 87 -31.29 -52.05 -3.73
CA LYS A 87 -31.09 -52.88 -2.52
C LYS A 87 -30.56 -54.28 -2.90
N ALA A 88 -29.59 -54.74 -2.11
CA ALA A 88 -29.33 -56.11 -1.64
C ALA A 88 -28.02 -55.98 -0.81
N ASP A 89 -27.94 -56.26 0.49
CA ASP A 89 -28.32 -57.45 1.28
C ASP A 89 -27.39 -58.65 1.01
N ASP A 90 -26.25 -58.72 1.73
CA ASP A 90 -25.91 -59.89 2.58
C ASP A 90 -24.82 -59.54 3.65
N ALA A 91 -24.57 -60.45 4.61
CA ALA A 91 -23.58 -60.36 5.71
C ALA A 91 -22.95 -61.76 5.99
N PRO A 92 -21.94 -61.99 6.89
CA PRO A 92 -21.91 -61.58 8.31
C PRO A 92 -20.53 -61.25 8.94
N GLU A 93 -20.57 -60.82 10.23
CA GLU A 93 -19.59 -60.99 11.35
C GLU A 93 -18.04 -60.86 11.20
N ALA A 94 -17.25 -60.48 12.22
CA ALA A 94 -17.47 -59.76 13.49
C ALA A 94 -16.13 -59.49 14.24
N LYS A 95 -16.19 -58.65 15.31
CA LYS A 95 -15.16 -58.47 16.40
C LYS A 95 -13.87 -57.72 15.96
N LYS A 96 -13.18 -56.91 16.79
CA LYS A 96 -13.42 -56.43 18.18
C LYS A 96 -12.59 -55.15 18.50
N ARG A 97 -13.20 -54.24 19.29
CA ARG A 97 -12.61 -53.34 20.33
C ARG A 97 -11.42 -52.40 20.02
N SER A 98 -11.66 -51.11 20.30
CA SER A 98 -10.67 -50.13 20.79
C SER A 98 -10.38 -50.32 22.31
N PRO A 99 -9.40 -49.63 22.93
CA PRO A 99 -9.69 -48.29 23.47
C PRO A 99 -8.52 -47.28 23.44
N SER A 100 -8.83 -46.01 23.74
CA SER A 100 -7.89 -44.93 24.06
C SER A 100 -7.58 -44.84 25.55
N PRO A 101 -6.41 -44.30 25.92
CA PRO A 101 -6.31 -43.37 27.06
C PRO A 101 -5.39 -42.16 26.76
N THR A 102 -5.15 -41.19 27.65
CA THR A 102 -5.98 -40.42 28.59
C THR A 102 -5.13 -39.20 29.02
N ARG A 103 -5.78 -38.12 29.46
CA ARG A 103 -5.16 -36.84 29.83
C ARG A 103 -4.49 -36.88 31.22
N SER A 104 -3.30 -36.30 31.38
CA SER A 104 -2.69 -35.99 32.67
C SER A 104 -2.23 -34.51 32.75
N LYS A 105 -2.05 -33.99 33.97
CA LYS A 105 -1.53 -32.64 34.28
C LYS A 105 -0.39 -32.77 35.28
N THR A 106 0.64 -31.94 35.16
CA THR A 106 1.47 -31.51 36.31
C THR A 106 1.83 -30.03 36.14
N LEU A 107 2.19 -29.36 37.24
CA LEU A 107 2.44 -27.91 37.31
C LEU A 107 3.91 -27.60 37.57
N ALA A 108 4.29 -26.36 37.22
CA ALA A 108 5.31 -25.51 37.84
C ALA A 108 6.69 -26.08 38.23
N ALA A 109 7.75 -25.46 37.69
CA ALA A 109 8.64 -24.60 38.49
C ALA A 109 9.44 -23.66 37.56
N ALA A 110 9.99 -22.58 38.10
CA ALA A 110 10.91 -21.70 37.41
C ALA A 110 12.26 -21.66 38.14
N ALA A 111 13.35 -21.60 37.40
CA ALA A 111 14.69 -21.34 37.92
C ALA A 111 15.43 -20.35 37.02
N LYS A 112 15.92 -19.25 37.61
CA LYS A 112 16.99 -18.42 37.02
C LYS A 112 18.32 -19.17 37.16
N LEU A 113 19.26 -18.90 36.27
CA LEU A 113 20.64 -18.62 36.64
C LEU A 113 21.28 -17.68 35.61
N GLU A 114 22.22 -16.84 36.07
CA GLU A 114 22.95 -15.83 35.30
C GLU A 114 24.43 -16.23 35.28
N ALA A 115 25.20 -15.84 34.25
CA ALA A 115 26.58 -15.33 34.39
C ALA A 115 27.30 -15.06 33.03
N ALA A 116 28.34 -14.23 33.12
CA ALA A 116 29.51 -14.12 32.23
C ALA A 116 29.34 -13.56 30.80
N GLU A 117 29.56 -12.25 30.66
CA GLU A 117 30.04 -11.63 29.42
C GLU A 117 31.56 -11.82 29.23
N LYS A 118 32.04 -11.86 27.98
CA LYS A 118 32.97 -10.83 27.43
C LYS A 118 33.19 -10.98 25.91
N PRO A 119 33.65 -9.93 25.20
CA PRO A 119 33.48 -9.82 23.74
C PRO A 119 34.72 -10.20 22.92
N LEU A 120 34.50 -10.46 21.62
CA LEU A 120 35.52 -10.43 20.58
C LEU A 120 35.20 -9.33 19.56
N SER A 121 36.21 -8.52 19.23
CA SER A 121 36.12 -7.39 18.30
C SER A 121 36.91 -7.64 17.00
N PRO A 122 36.48 -7.08 15.86
CA PRO A 122 37.12 -7.36 14.57
C PRO A 122 38.38 -6.51 14.34
N LYS A 123 39.40 -7.13 13.71
CA LYS A 123 40.48 -6.45 12.99
C LYS A 123 40.41 -6.92 11.53
N ARG A 124 40.28 -6.00 10.55
CA ARG A 124 41.35 -5.31 9.80
C ARG A 124 42.07 -6.29 8.83
N ALA A 125 42.42 -5.93 7.60
CA ALA A 125 42.68 -4.57 7.09
C ALA A 125 42.27 -4.33 5.62
N LYS A 126 42.40 -3.05 5.22
CA LYS A 126 42.23 -2.53 3.86
C LYS A 126 43.29 -1.46 3.64
N ALA A 127 44.30 -1.73 2.81
CA ALA A 127 45.18 -0.75 2.15
C ALA A 127 46.25 -1.45 1.31
N LEU A 128 46.35 -1.11 0.02
CA LEU A 128 47.49 -0.35 -0.52
C LEU A 128 47.21 0.00 -1.99
N ALA A 129 47.67 1.18 -2.41
CA ALA A 129 47.66 1.63 -3.80
C ALA A 129 48.74 2.71 -3.98
N ALA A 130 49.62 2.53 -4.96
CA ALA A 130 50.62 3.51 -5.40
C ALA A 130 50.92 3.24 -6.89
N LYS A 131 51.47 4.23 -7.59
CA LYS A 131 51.69 4.22 -9.05
C LYS A 131 53.16 4.02 -9.43
N SER A 132 53.41 3.53 -10.64
CA SER A 132 54.44 4.08 -11.54
C SER A 132 54.15 3.69 -13.00
N ASP A 133 54.55 4.54 -13.93
CA ASP A 133 54.32 4.40 -15.38
C ASP A 133 55.50 3.70 -16.09
N ALA A 134 55.23 2.92 -17.17
CA ALA A 134 56.16 2.69 -18.29
C ALA A 134 55.53 1.91 -19.46
N LYS A 135 55.99 2.22 -20.69
CA LYS A 135 55.84 1.50 -21.97
C LYS A 135 56.98 2.04 -22.89
N PRO A 136 57.36 1.42 -24.04
CA PRO A 136 57.09 0.08 -24.55
C PRO A 136 58.39 -0.71 -24.93
N SER A 137 58.25 -1.94 -25.42
CA SER A 137 59.06 -2.46 -26.54
C SER A 137 58.37 -3.65 -27.22
N ASP A 138 58.59 -3.81 -28.52
CA ASP A 138 58.15 -4.95 -29.32
C ASP A 138 59.18 -6.09 -29.30
N GLN A 139 58.74 -7.33 -29.55
CA GLN A 139 59.21 -8.14 -30.67
C GLN A 139 58.40 -9.44 -30.82
N ALA A 140 58.18 -9.85 -32.07
CA ALA A 140 57.72 -11.19 -32.43
C ALA A 140 58.93 -12.13 -32.67
N PRO A 141 58.70 -13.42 -32.89
CA PRO A 141 58.59 -13.81 -34.30
C PRO A 141 57.41 -14.75 -34.62
N VAL A 142 57.11 -14.84 -35.91
CA VAL A 142 56.08 -15.69 -36.50
C VAL A 142 56.64 -17.09 -36.77
N SER A 143 55.84 -18.13 -36.56
CA SER A 143 55.93 -19.36 -37.36
C SER A 143 54.52 -19.84 -37.70
N GLN A 144 54.32 -20.26 -38.95
CA GLN A 144 53.04 -20.77 -39.46
C GLN A 144 53.19 -22.26 -39.78
N SER A 145 52.19 -23.06 -39.43
CA SER A 145 51.90 -24.29 -40.15
C SER A 145 50.39 -24.56 -40.17
N LYS A 146 49.88 -24.75 -41.38
CA LYS A 146 48.66 -25.50 -41.69
C LYS A 146 49.10 -26.93 -42.07
N ASP A 147 48.29 -27.97 -42.04
CA ASP A 147 46.86 -28.12 -41.71
C ASP A 147 46.73 -29.50 -40.95
N GLN A 148 45.66 -30.30 -40.87
CA GLN A 148 44.37 -30.34 -41.55
C GLN A 148 43.26 -30.94 -40.65
N ALA A 149 42.04 -30.88 -41.18
CA ALA A 149 40.78 -31.49 -40.75
C ALA A 149 40.79 -32.70 -39.80
N SER A 150 39.91 -32.61 -38.78
CA SER A 150 38.89 -33.63 -38.56
C SER A 150 37.56 -32.95 -38.22
N GLN A 151 36.42 -33.50 -38.66
CA GLN A 151 35.09 -32.90 -38.48
C GLN A 151 34.24 -33.71 -37.48
N SER A 152 33.71 -33.07 -36.43
CA SER A 152 32.55 -33.59 -35.68
C SER A 152 31.81 -32.51 -34.86
N ASP A 153 30.48 -32.46 -35.03
CA ASP A 153 29.45 -31.98 -34.08
C ASP A 153 29.50 -30.57 -33.42
N ASP A 154 29.84 -29.51 -34.15
CA ASP A 154 29.64 -28.12 -33.67
C ASP A 154 28.21 -27.56 -33.90
N LYS A 155 27.18 -28.29 -33.46
CA LYS A 155 25.76 -27.87 -33.55
C LYS A 155 25.12 -27.48 -32.21
N LYS A 156 25.85 -27.66 -31.09
CA LYS A 156 25.37 -27.38 -29.72
C LYS A 156 25.80 -26.01 -29.21
N THR A 157 26.94 -25.52 -29.68
CA THR A 157 27.64 -24.31 -29.18
C THR A 157 27.01 -23.01 -29.67
N LYS A 158 26.53 -22.99 -30.94
CA LYS A 158 25.93 -21.79 -31.56
C LYS A 158 24.68 -21.28 -30.85
N ILE A 159 23.80 -22.17 -30.37
CA ILE A 159 22.55 -21.78 -29.70
C ILE A 159 22.85 -21.08 -28.35
N SER A 160 23.81 -21.57 -27.57
CA SER A 160 24.19 -20.96 -26.30
C SER A 160 24.91 -19.61 -26.44
N ASN A 161 25.55 -19.35 -27.58
CA ASN A 161 26.17 -18.06 -27.86
C ASN A 161 25.14 -17.05 -28.40
N ALA A 162 24.25 -17.47 -29.31
CA ALA A 162 23.20 -16.60 -29.88
C ALA A 162 22.34 -15.92 -28.79
N THR A 163 21.78 -16.72 -27.86
CA THR A 163 20.94 -16.19 -26.77
C THR A 163 21.70 -15.26 -25.82
N LYS A 164 23.02 -15.44 -25.67
CA LYS A 164 23.88 -14.53 -24.89
C LYS A 164 24.18 -13.22 -25.63
N SER A 165 24.40 -13.26 -26.94
CA SER A 165 24.54 -12.02 -27.74
C SER A 165 23.25 -11.22 -27.79
N GLU A 166 22.09 -11.88 -27.93
CA GLU A 166 20.77 -11.25 -27.88
C GLU A 166 20.50 -10.60 -26.51
N GLU A 167 20.83 -11.30 -25.42
CA GLU A 167 20.75 -10.80 -24.04
C GLU A 167 21.59 -9.55 -23.79
N VAL A 168 22.85 -9.57 -24.23
CA VAL A 168 23.74 -8.41 -24.13
C VAL A 168 23.25 -7.26 -25.01
N ASN A 169 22.73 -7.54 -26.21
CA ASN A 169 22.21 -6.51 -27.11
C ASN A 169 21.02 -5.77 -26.50
N THR A 170 19.92 -6.47 -26.17
CA THR A 170 18.72 -5.87 -25.57
C THR A 170 19.02 -5.09 -24.29
N THR A 171 19.95 -5.58 -23.45
CA THR A 171 20.30 -4.91 -22.18
C THR A 171 21.26 -3.72 -22.33
N LEU A 172 21.95 -3.59 -23.47
CA LEU A 172 22.67 -2.38 -23.87
C LEU A 172 21.74 -1.37 -24.53
N GLU A 173 20.88 -1.81 -25.45
CA GLU A 173 19.89 -0.95 -26.11
C GLU A 173 19.01 -0.22 -25.09
N LEU A 174 18.41 -0.93 -24.12
CA LEU A 174 17.57 -0.32 -23.09
C LEU A 174 18.27 0.77 -22.26
N LYS A 175 19.61 0.82 -22.22
CA LYS A 175 20.40 1.85 -21.53
C LYS A 175 20.77 3.06 -22.39
N LYS A 176 20.48 3.04 -23.69
CA LYS A 176 20.72 4.21 -24.56
C LYS A 176 19.83 5.37 -24.15
N LYS A 177 20.31 6.59 -24.39
CA LYS A 177 19.52 7.80 -24.17
C LYS A 177 18.32 7.82 -25.10
N GLY A 178 17.25 8.51 -24.69
CA GLY A 178 15.98 8.50 -25.42
C GLY A 178 16.07 8.84 -26.92
N SER A 179 16.97 9.75 -27.31
CA SER A 179 17.24 10.14 -28.71
C SER A 179 18.12 9.17 -29.50
N GLU A 180 18.85 8.28 -28.82
CA GLU A 180 19.78 7.29 -29.41
C GLU A 180 19.17 5.88 -29.44
N PHE A 181 18.03 5.69 -28.76
CA PHE A 181 17.33 4.43 -28.59
C PHE A 181 16.43 4.09 -29.78
N ASP A 182 16.64 2.92 -30.37
CA ASP A 182 15.71 2.29 -31.31
C ASP A 182 14.84 1.25 -30.58
N PRO A 183 13.50 1.44 -30.51
CA PRO A 183 12.57 0.45 -29.99
C PRO A 183 12.65 -0.91 -30.71
N MET A 184 13.00 -0.95 -31.99
CA MET A 184 13.06 -2.18 -32.78
C MET A 184 14.31 -3.01 -32.47
N ALA A 185 15.49 -2.37 -32.37
CA ALA A 185 16.73 -3.04 -31.95
C ALA A 185 16.68 -3.62 -30.53
N ALA A 186 15.86 -3.06 -29.64
CA ALA A 186 15.68 -3.57 -28.28
C ALA A 186 14.80 -4.84 -28.23
N ALA A 187 13.90 -5.03 -29.21
CA ALA A 187 12.95 -6.13 -29.23
C ALA A 187 13.59 -7.47 -29.62
N CYS A 188 13.29 -8.52 -28.86
CA CYS A 188 13.69 -9.90 -29.13
C CYS A 188 12.53 -10.80 -29.63
N TRP A 189 11.49 -10.15 -30.20
CA TRP A 189 10.29 -10.74 -30.79
C TRP A 189 9.86 -9.88 -31.99
N LYS A 190 8.96 -10.36 -32.84
CA LYS A 190 8.47 -9.59 -33.99
C LYS A 190 7.28 -8.70 -33.59
N PRO A 191 7.02 -7.59 -34.30
CA PRO A 191 5.78 -6.82 -34.14
C PRO A 191 4.53 -7.72 -34.24
N GLY A 192 3.58 -7.53 -33.32
CA GLY A 192 2.38 -8.37 -33.18
C GLY A 192 2.60 -9.75 -32.54
N GLU A 193 3.83 -10.15 -32.19
CA GLU A 193 4.06 -11.28 -31.28
C GLU A 193 3.97 -10.78 -29.81
N PRO A 194 3.29 -11.49 -28.88
CA PRO A 194 3.15 -11.03 -27.49
C PRO A 194 4.49 -10.84 -26.77
N VAL A 195 4.62 -9.77 -25.98
CA VAL A 195 5.88 -9.34 -25.38
C VAL A 195 6.38 -10.41 -24.38
N PRO A 196 7.61 -10.93 -24.53
CA PRO A 196 8.19 -11.89 -23.59
C PRO A 196 8.32 -11.29 -22.19
N PHE A 197 7.89 -12.02 -21.15
CA PHE A 197 8.05 -11.56 -19.76
C PHE A 197 9.53 -11.41 -19.38
N LEU A 198 10.42 -12.21 -19.98
CA LEU A 198 11.87 -12.09 -19.88
C LEU A 198 12.42 -10.70 -20.26
N PHE A 199 11.81 -9.99 -21.22
CA PHE A 199 12.21 -8.62 -21.58
C PHE A 199 12.03 -7.66 -20.39
N LEU A 200 10.83 -7.65 -19.80
CA LEU A 200 10.53 -6.86 -18.61
C LEU A 200 11.36 -7.33 -17.41
N ALA A 201 11.51 -8.64 -17.19
CA ALA A 201 12.31 -9.19 -16.09
C ALA A 201 13.79 -8.76 -16.18
N ARG A 202 14.38 -8.71 -17.38
CA ARG A 202 15.74 -8.21 -17.60
C ARG A 202 15.86 -6.70 -17.38
N ALA A 203 14.90 -5.91 -17.85
CA ALA A 203 14.85 -4.47 -17.56
C ALA A 203 14.75 -4.18 -16.05
N LEU A 204 13.96 -4.97 -15.32
CA LEU A 204 13.84 -4.88 -13.86
C LEU A 204 15.15 -5.31 -13.15
N ASP A 205 15.89 -6.28 -13.69
CA ASP A 205 17.23 -6.65 -13.19
C ASP A 205 18.27 -5.55 -13.45
N LEU A 206 18.22 -4.86 -14.61
CA LEU A 206 19.03 -3.67 -14.86
C LEU A 206 18.71 -2.55 -13.85
N ILE A 207 17.42 -2.24 -13.68
CA ILE A 207 16.94 -1.24 -12.70
C ILE A 207 17.38 -1.61 -11.28
N SER A 208 17.43 -2.90 -10.92
CA SER A 208 17.87 -3.34 -9.58
C SER A 208 19.34 -3.05 -9.26
N ASN A 209 20.16 -2.81 -10.29
CA ASN A 209 21.58 -2.47 -10.17
C ASN A 209 21.85 -0.96 -10.32
N GLU A 210 20.81 -0.14 -10.51
CA GLU A 210 20.91 1.30 -10.72
C GLU A 210 20.46 2.08 -9.47
N SER A 211 21.07 3.25 -9.26
CA SER A 211 20.75 4.18 -8.16
C SER A 211 20.19 5.52 -8.65
N GLY A 212 20.52 5.94 -9.87
CA GLY A 212 20.05 7.17 -10.48
C GLY A 212 18.59 7.05 -10.95
N ARG A 213 17.66 7.71 -10.24
CA ARG A 213 16.22 7.73 -10.63
C ARG A 213 16.00 8.15 -12.09
N ILE A 214 16.82 9.05 -12.64
CA ILE A 214 16.73 9.47 -14.04
C ILE A 214 16.95 8.28 -14.98
N VAL A 215 18.06 7.55 -14.80
CA VAL A 215 18.40 6.35 -15.57
C VAL A 215 17.35 5.25 -15.40
N ILE A 216 16.82 5.04 -14.19
CA ILE A 216 15.70 4.11 -13.95
C ILE A 216 14.43 4.53 -14.72
N THR A 217 14.17 5.83 -14.85
CA THR A 217 13.02 6.35 -15.62
C THR A 217 13.26 6.15 -17.12
N GLU A 218 14.48 6.37 -17.60
CA GLU A 218 14.85 6.24 -19.01
C GLU A 218 14.83 4.77 -19.49
N ILE A 219 15.41 3.84 -18.72
CA ILE A 219 15.32 2.39 -19.00
C ILE A 219 13.86 1.94 -19.10
N LEU A 220 13.01 2.38 -18.17
CA LEU A 220 11.60 2.02 -18.17
C LEU A 220 10.79 2.72 -19.28
N SER A 221 11.17 3.94 -19.66
CA SER A 221 10.61 4.65 -20.83
C SER A 221 10.93 3.88 -22.11
N ASN A 222 12.17 3.42 -22.28
CA ASN A 222 12.60 2.58 -23.40
C ASN A 222 11.87 1.23 -23.45
N VAL A 223 11.59 0.59 -22.30
CA VAL A 223 10.70 -0.59 -22.22
C VAL A 223 9.30 -0.29 -22.75
N PHE A 224 8.67 0.82 -22.33
CA PHE A 224 7.34 1.18 -22.80
C PHE A 224 7.31 1.59 -24.27
N ARG A 225 8.33 2.31 -24.77
CA ARG A 225 8.50 2.60 -26.20
C ARG A 225 8.60 1.34 -27.05
N THR A 226 9.32 0.32 -26.56
CA THR A 226 9.41 -0.99 -27.22
C THR A 226 8.05 -1.68 -27.30
N ALA A 227 7.27 -1.67 -26.21
CA ALA A 227 5.90 -2.19 -26.21
C ALA A 227 4.99 -1.41 -27.18
N ILE A 228 5.02 -0.07 -27.17
CA ILE A 228 4.24 0.78 -28.08
C ILE A 228 4.61 0.54 -29.56
N ALA A 229 5.90 0.37 -29.87
CA ALA A 229 6.37 0.20 -31.24
C ALA A 229 6.10 -1.20 -31.83
N THR A 230 6.00 -2.23 -30.99
CA THR A 230 5.88 -3.63 -31.44
C THR A 230 4.51 -4.25 -31.19
N THR A 231 3.92 -4.01 -30.02
CA THR A 231 2.82 -4.81 -29.45
C THR A 231 1.99 -3.93 -28.47
N PRO A 232 1.31 -2.86 -28.95
CA PRO A 232 0.67 -1.86 -28.09
C PRO A 232 -0.26 -2.42 -27.01
N GLU A 233 -0.97 -3.51 -27.32
CA GLU A 233 -1.91 -4.22 -26.45
C GLU A 233 -1.26 -4.73 -25.14
N ASP A 234 0.01 -5.13 -25.18
CA ASP A 234 0.77 -5.60 -24.01
C ASP A 234 1.31 -4.45 -23.15
N LEU A 235 1.20 -3.18 -23.57
CA LEU A 235 1.61 -2.02 -22.78
C LEU A 235 0.86 -1.96 -21.45
N LEU A 236 -0.45 -2.24 -21.44
CA LEU A 236 -1.27 -2.24 -20.23
C LEU A 236 -0.74 -3.23 -19.20
N ALA A 237 -0.39 -4.44 -19.65
CA ALA A 237 0.17 -5.46 -18.78
C ALA A 237 1.59 -5.09 -18.31
N THR A 238 2.39 -4.48 -19.19
CA THR A 238 3.75 -4.01 -18.89
C THR A 238 3.74 -2.91 -17.83
N VAL A 239 2.82 -1.94 -17.93
CA VAL A 239 2.61 -0.88 -16.94
C VAL A 239 2.14 -1.47 -15.61
N TYR A 240 1.18 -2.39 -15.62
CA TYR A 240 0.68 -3.03 -14.39
C TYR A 240 1.78 -3.75 -13.60
N LEU A 241 2.54 -4.63 -14.27
CA LEU A 241 3.62 -5.36 -13.60
C LEU A 241 4.79 -4.45 -13.20
N SER A 242 5.11 -3.41 -13.98
CA SER A 242 6.11 -2.39 -13.59
C SER A 242 5.68 -1.58 -12.38
N ALA A 243 4.38 -1.28 -12.24
CA ALA A 243 3.80 -0.66 -11.06
C ALA A 243 3.68 -1.61 -9.85
N ASN A 244 4.01 -2.91 -10.00
CA ASN A 244 3.80 -3.94 -8.97
C ASN A 244 2.32 -4.01 -8.53
N ARG A 245 1.42 -3.92 -9.51
CA ARG A 245 -0.05 -3.97 -9.39
C ARG A 245 -0.60 -5.04 -10.34
N ILE A 246 -1.84 -5.48 -10.12
CA ILE A 246 -2.56 -6.42 -11.02
C ILE A 246 -3.98 -5.98 -11.38
N ALA A 247 -4.49 -4.95 -10.69
CA ALA A 247 -5.82 -4.38 -10.81
C ALA A 247 -5.82 -2.97 -10.19
N PRO A 248 -6.83 -2.12 -10.45
CA PRO A 248 -7.05 -0.89 -9.71
C PRO A 248 -7.15 -1.12 -8.19
N PRO A 249 -6.57 -0.25 -7.33
CA PRO A 249 -6.56 -0.47 -5.87
C PRO A 249 -7.95 -0.60 -5.22
N HIS A 250 -8.94 0.09 -5.77
CA HIS A 250 -10.29 0.23 -5.22
C HIS A 250 -11.19 -1.00 -5.40
N GLU A 251 -10.81 -1.92 -6.29
CA GLU A 251 -11.47 -3.22 -6.46
C GLU A 251 -11.13 -4.20 -5.32
N GLY A 252 -10.07 -3.91 -4.53
CA GLY A 252 -9.66 -4.76 -3.41
C GLY A 252 -9.11 -6.14 -3.81
N ILE A 253 -8.64 -6.29 -5.05
CA ILE A 253 -8.12 -7.55 -5.59
C ILE A 253 -6.73 -7.84 -5.01
N GLU A 254 -6.71 -8.69 -3.98
CA GLU A 254 -5.51 -9.24 -3.35
C GLU A 254 -5.19 -10.64 -3.90
N LEU A 255 -3.91 -10.95 -4.14
CA LEU A 255 -3.48 -12.32 -4.50
C LEU A 255 -3.85 -13.36 -3.43
N GLY A 256 -3.82 -12.96 -2.15
CA GLY A 256 -4.13 -13.82 -1.01
C GLY A 256 -3.09 -14.93 -0.77
N ILE A 257 -1.83 -14.68 -1.13
CA ILE A 257 -0.71 -15.64 -1.02
C ILE A 257 0.25 -15.19 0.08
N GLY A 258 0.57 -16.09 1.00
CA GLY A 258 1.66 -15.93 1.98
C GLY A 258 2.92 -16.70 1.61
N ASP A 259 4.06 -16.29 2.16
CA ASP A 259 5.39 -16.85 1.87
C ASP A 259 5.47 -18.37 2.01
N ALA A 260 4.71 -18.99 2.93
CA ALA A 260 4.64 -20.44 3.08
C ALA A 260 4.06 -21.15 1.83
N SER A 261 3.04 -20.57 1.19
CA SER A 261 2.46 -21.10 -0.05
C SER A 261 3.43 -20.91 -1.23
N ILE A 262 4.21 -19.84 -1.23
CA ILE A 262 5.26 -19.59 -2.21
C ILE A 262 6.39 -20.61 -2.07
N ILE A 263 6.90 -20.81 -0.84
CA ILE A 263 7.94 -21.79 -0.52
C ILE A 263 7.52 -23.20 -0.97
N ARG A 264 6.28 -23.59 -0.67
CA ARG A 264 5.73 -24.88 -1.11
C ARG A 264 5.64 -24.98 -2.64
N ALA A 265 5.09 -23.99 -3.32
CA ALA A 265 5.02 -23.97 -4.79
C ALA A 265 6.42 -24.00 -5.44
N LEU A 266 7.42 -23.33 -4.85
CA LEU A 266 8.82 -23.37 -5.29
C LEU A 266 9.43 -24.78 -5.10
N SER A 267 9.16 -25.41 -3.95
CA SER A 267 9.55 -26.80 -3.66
C SER A 267 8.98 -27.76 -4.70
N GLU A 268 7.68 -27.65 -4.97
CA GLU A 268 6.94 -28.48 -5.93
C GLU A 268 7.29 -28.18 -7.40
N ALA A 269 7.81 -26.98 -7.72
CA ALA A 269 8.21 -26.57 -9.07
C ALA A 269 9.64 -27.01 -9.44
N TYR A 270 10.58 -26.98 -8.49
CA TYR A 270 12.01 -27.26 -8.74
C TYR A 270 12.53 -28.54 -8.05
N GLY A 271 11.64 -29.36 -7.48
CA GLY A 271 11.99 -30.65 -6.87
C GLY A 271 12.88 -30.54 -5.63
N ARG A 272 12.84 -29.41 -4.90
CA ARG A 272 13.64 -29.17 -3.69
C ARG A 272 12.82 -29.51 -2.43
N LYS A 273 13.49 -29.78 -1.30
CA LYS A 273 12.81 -29.86 0.01
C LYS A 273 12.55 -28.46 0.58
N GLU A 274 11.37 -28.25 1.19
CA GLU A 274 10.99 -26.95 1.76
C GLU A 274 12.00 -26.46 2.82
N GLU A 275 12.60 -27.37 3.58
CA GLU A 275 13.62 -27.09 4.60
C GLU A 275 14.82 -26.36 3.99
N HIS A 276 15.25 -26.78 2.79
CA HIS A 276 16.38 -26.19 2.09
C HIS A 276 16.00 -24.84 1.46
N VAL A 277 14.77 -24.69 0.97
CA VAL A 277 14.22 -23.38 0.52
C VAL A 277 14.17 -22.40 1.69
N LYS A 278 13.73 -22.85 2.87
CA LYS A 278 13.72 -22.06 4.12
C LYS A 278 15.12 -21.73 4.62
N LYS A 279 16.11 -22.61 4.40
CA LYS A 279 17.54 -22.33 4.66
C LYS A 279 18.05 -21.23 3.73
N ASN A 280 17.90 -21.37 2.40
CA ASN A 280 18.36 -20.34 1.46
C ASN A 280 17.63 -19.00 1.64
N LEU A 281 16.39 -18.98 2.13
CA LEU A 281 15.71 -17.73 2.49
C LEU A 281 16.38 -17.00 3.67
N LYS A 282 16.90 -17.74 4.66
CA LYS A 282 17.68 -17.13 5.77
C LYS A 282 19.03 -16.59 5.29
N GLU A 283 19.62 -17.22 4.27
CA GLU A 283 20.93 -16.86 3.70
C GLU A 283 20.83 -15.66 2.74
N LEU A 284 19.79 -15.61 1.90
CA LEU A 284 19.62 -14.59 0.85
C LEU A 284 18.63 -13.47 1.19
N GLY A 285 17.79 -13.63 2.21
CA GLY A 285 16.80 -12.63 2.66
C GLY A 285 15.63 -12.34 1.70
N ASP A 286 15.61 -12.95 0.51
CA ASP A 286 14.64 -12.71 -0.56
C ASP A 286 14.25 -14.02 -1.27
N LEU A 287 12.96 -14.36 -1.29
CA LEU A 287 12.46 -15.54 -1.99
C LEU A 287 12.65 -15.43 -3.52
N GLY A 288 12.72 -14.23 -4.08
CA GLY A 288 13.05 -14.03 -5.49
C GLY A 288 14.47 -14.49 -5.83
N LEU A 289 15.45 -14.15 -5.00
CA LEU A 289 16.83 -14.62 -5.16
C LEU A 289 16.93 -16.13 -4.96
N VAL A 290 16.22 -16.69 -3.96
CA VAL A 290 16.10 -18.14 -3.78
C VAL A 290 15.49 -18.81 -5.02
N ALA A 291 14.53 -18.17 -5.70
CA ALA A 291 13.90 -18.70 -6.89
C ALA A 291 14.82 -18.72 -8.12
N LYS A 292 15.56 -17.62 -8.38
CA LYS A 292 16.57 -17.56 -9.45
C LYS A 292 17.70 -18.58 -9.20
N ALA A 293 18.22 -18.64 -7.97
CA ALA A 293 19.24 -19.62 -7.58
C ALA A 293 18.74 -21.08 -7.62
N SER A 294 17.45 -21.33 -7.43
CA SER A 294 16.86 -22.68 -7.50
C SER A 294 16.60 -23.18 -8.91
N ARG A 295 16.63 -22.31 -9.94
CA ARG A 295 16.11 -22.63 -11.28
C ARG A 295 17.00 -23.58 -12.10
N SER A 296 18.29 -23.67 -11.79
CA SER A 296 19.32 -24.25 -12.65
C SER A 296 19.45 -25.78 -12.64
N SER A 297 18.69 -26.50 -11.80
CA SER A 297 18.94 -27.92 -11.50
C SER A 297 18.24 -28.95 -12.39
N GLN A 298 17.16 -28.59 -13.10
CA GLN A 298 16.29 -29.56 -13.78
C GLN A 298 16.32 -29.44 -15.31
N LYS A 299 16.88 -30.47 -15.97
CA LYS A 299 16.74 -30.67 -17.42
C LYS A 299 15.30 -31.13 -17.73
N MET A 300 14.49 -30.25 -18.30
CA MET A 300 13.15 -30.61 -18.77
C MET A 300 13.22 -31.32 -20.13
N MET A 301 12.48 -32.43 -20.28
CA MET A 301 12.44 -33.23 -21.51
C MET A 301 11.76 -32.47 -22.68
N TYR A 302 10.81 -31.59 -22.36
CA TYR A 302 10.17 -30.66 -23.27
C TYR A 302 10.30 -29.24 -22.70
N LYS A 303 10.65 -28.25 -23.53
CA LYS A 303 10.65 -26.85 -23.12
C LYS A 303 9.22 -26.30 -23.20
N PRO A 304 8.61 -25.81 -22.09
CA PRO A 304 7.32 -25.14 -22.15
C PRO A 304 7.41 -23.86 -23.00
N LYS A 305 6.27 -23.41 -23.55
CA LYS A 305 6.20 -22.10 -24.22
C LYS A 305 6.63 -20.98 -23.25
N PRO A 306 7.47 -20.01 -23.69
CA PRO A 306 7.90 -18.87 -22.89
C PRO A 306 6.74 -18.13 -22.19
N LEU A 307 7.08 -17.39 -21.15
CA LEU A 307 6.14 -16.48 -20.51
C LEU A 307 6.04 -15.19 -21.31
N THR A 308 4.82 -14.65 -21.42
CA THR A 308 4.53 -13.33 -22.00
C THR A 308 3.97 -12.44 -20.89
N ILE A 309 4.12 -11.13 -21.01
CA ILE A 309 3.76 -10.17 -19.95
C ILE A 309 2.26 -10.31 -19.60
N SER A 310 1.38 -10.32 -20.61
CA SER A 310 -0.06 -10.50 -20.39
C SER A 310 -0.42 -11.86 -19.79
N ARG A 311 0.24 -12.96 -20.22
CA ARG A 311 0.04 -14.29 -19.59
C ARG A 311 0.41 -14.30 -18.11
N VAL A 312 1.44 -13.58 -17.69
CA VAL A 312 1.81 -13.45 -16.27
C VAL A 312 0.76 -12.65 -15.50
N LEU A 313 0.35 -11.48 -16.03
CA LEU A 313 -0.70 -10.66 -15.42
C LEU A 313 -2.04 -11.40 -15.30
N ASP A 314 -2.50 -12.08 -16.35
CA ASP A 314 -3.76 -12.82 -16.33
C ASP A 314 -3.71 -14.03 -15.41
N THR A 315 -2.55 -14.69 -15.29
CA THR A 315 -2.36 -15.74 -14.28
C THR A 315 -2.44 -15.17 -12.87
N PHE A 316 -1.90 -13.96 -12.61
CA PHE A 316 -2.03 -13.28 -11.32
C PHE A 316 -3.47 -12.80 -11.05
N ARG A 317 -4.17 -12.25 -12.05
CA ARG A 317 -5.60 -11.88 -11.97
C ARG A 317 -6.48 -13.12 -11.70
N THR A 318 -6.16 -14.26 -12.29
CA THR A 318 -6.81 -15.57 -12.03
C THR A 318 -6.53 -16.05 -10.60
N ILE A 319 -5.26 -16.05 -10.18
CA ILE A 319 -4.84 -16.38 -8.82
C ILE A 319 -5.59 -15.53 -7.78
N ALA A 320 -5.77 -14.23 -8.00
CA ALA A 320 -6.48 -13.36 -7.06
C ALA A 320 -7.98 -13.70 -6.95
N LYS A 321 -8.63 -14.01 -8.08
CA LYS A 321 -10.06 -14.39 -8.15
C LYS A 321 -10.37 -15.76 -7.52
N GLU A 322 -9.41 -16.68 -7.47
CA GLU A 322 -9.59 -18.01 -6.87
C GLU A 322 -9.92 -17.95 -5.37
N SER A 323 -11.03 -18.59 -4.99
CA SER A 323 -11.64 -18.51 -3.66
C SER A 323 -12.47 -19.76 -3.32
N GLY A 324 -12.90 -19.88 -2.06
CA GLY A 324 -13.63 -21.06 -1.57
C GLY A 324 -12.72 -22.25 -1.24
N LYS A 325 -13.31 -23.44 -1.15
CA LYS A 325 -12.60 -24.70 -0.86
C LYS A 325 -11.59 -25.01 -1.97
N ASP A 326 -10.45 -25.60 -1.60
CA ASP A 326 -9.38 -26.05 -2.50
C ASP A 326 -8.69 -24.93 -3.32
N SER A 327 -9.10 -23.67 -3.14
CA SER A 327 -8.54 -22.48 -3.83
C SER A 327 -7.04 -22.28 -3.59
N GLN A 328 -6.53 -22.58 -2.39
CA GLN A 328 -5.10 -22.51 -2.07
C GLN A 328 -4.27 -23.51 -2.90
N ASP A 329 -4.84 -24.64 -3.29
CA ASP A 329 -4.17 -25.68 -4.06
C ASP A 329 -4.14 -25.32 -5.54
N LYS A 330 -5.23 -24.76 -6.06
CA LYS A 330 -5.27 -24.13 -7.38
C LYS A 330 -4.28 -22.97 -7.49
N LYS A 331 -4.26 -22.03 -6.53
CA LYS A 331 -3.29 -20.91 -6.49
C LYS A 331 -1.86 -21.43 -6.57
N ARG A 332 -1.48 -22.47 -5.80
CA ARG A 332 -0.15 -23.12 -5.91
C ARG A 332 0.09 -23.73 -7.29
N SER A 333 -0.90 -24.38 -7.90
CA SER A 333 -0.80 -24.94 -9.25
C SER A 333 -0.48 -23.87 -10.30
N HIS A 334 -1.17 -22.72 -10.26
CA HIS A 334 -0.87 -21.58 -11.15
C HIS A 334 0.54 -21.01 -10.93
N ILE A 335 0.97 -20.81 -9.68
CA ILE A 335 2.34 -20.36 -9.35
C ILE A 335 3.38 -21.35 -9.89
N LYS A 336 3.17 -22.65 -9.67
CA LYS A 336 4.03 -23.73 -10.18
C LYS A 336 4.11 -23.70 -11.71
N GLY A 337 2.98 -23.51 -12.39
CA GLY A 337 2.93 -23.39 -13.85
C GLY A 337 3.76 -22.22 -14.40
N LEU A 338 3.78 -21.08 -13.70
CA LEU A 338 4.67 -19.96 -14.04
C LEU A 338 6.14 -20.31 -13.78
N LEU A 339 6.48 -20.83 -12.60
CA LEU A 339 7.86 -21.16 -12.23
C LEU A 339 8.51 -22.23 -13.11
N VAL A 340 7.74 -23.24 -13.54
CA VAL A 340 8.22 -24.29 -14.47
C VAL A 340 8.49 -23.71 -15.87
N ALA A 341 7.73 -22.69 -16.30
CA ALA A 341 7.92 -22.02 -17.58
C ALA A 341 9.01 -20.93 -17.57
N ALA A 342 9.21 -20.27 -16.42
CA ALA A 342 10.16 -19.17 -16.24
C ALA A 342 11.62 -19.55 -16.55
N THR A 343 12.41 -18.58 -16.99
CA THR A 343 13.81 -18.71 -17.42
C THR A 343 14.66 -17.58 -16.86
N ASP A 344 15.99 -17.76 -16.80
CA ASP A 344 16.93 -16.71 -16.38
C ASP A 344 16.50 -15.98 -15.09
N CYS A 345 16.15 -14.69 -15.17
CA CYS A 345 15.74 -13.85 -14.04
C CYS A 345 14.23 -13.83 -13.80
N GLU A 346 13.39 -14.38 -14.69
CA GLU A 346 11.94 -14.41 -14.55
C GLU A 346 11.47 -14.99 -13.19
N PRO A 347 12.04 -16.08 -12.63
CA PRO A 347 11.64 -16.60 -11.32
C PRO A 347 11.76 -15.58 -10.18
N GLN A 348 12.77 -14.72 -10.21
CA GLN A 348 12.98 -13.68 -9.21
C GLN A 348 11.87 -12.64 -9.25
N TYR A 349 11.49 -12.20 -10.44
CA TYR A 349 10.46 -11.18 -10.62
C TYR A 349 9.04 -11.72 -10.44
N ILE A 350 8.74 -12.95 -10.88
CA ILE A 350 7.47 -13.63 -10.59
C ILE A 350 7.23 -13.70 -9.08
N ILE A 351 8.24 -14.12 -8.31
CA ILE A 351 8.11 -14.26 -6.85
C ILE A 351 8.01 -12.91 -6.15
N ARG A 352 8.81 -11.92 -6.57
CA ARG A 352 8.73 -10.55 -6.04
C ARG A 352 7.37 -9.89 -6.31
N LEU A 353 6.79 -10.08 -7.49
CA LEU A 353 5.44 -9.63 -7.84
C LEU A 353 4.37 -10.37 -7.02
N LEU A 354 4.49 -11.69 -6.85
CA LEU A 354 3.57 -12.49 -6.02
C LEU A 354 3.61 -12.11 -4.54
N GLN A 355 4.76 -11.66 -4.02
CA GLN A 355 4.89 -11.06 -2.69
C GLN A 355 4.52 -9.58 -2.64
N SER A 356 4.23 -8.95 -3.79
CA SER A 356 4.07 -7.52 -4.01
C SER A 356 5.23 -6.66 -3.48
N LYS A 357 6.47 -7.17 -3.54
CA LYS A 357 7.70 -6.60 -2.96
C LYS A 357 8.85 -6.64 -3.97
N MET A 358 8.89 -5.68 -4.89
CA MET A 358 9.92 -5.65 -5.95
C MET A 358 11.36 -5.45 -5.46
N ARG A 359 11.58 -4.64 -4.41
CA ARG A 359 12.91 -4.39 -3.82
C ARG A 359 13.99 -3.81 -4.78
N ILE A 360 13.61 -3.16 -5.88
CA ILE A 360 14.53 -2.63 -6.92
C ILE A 360 14.60 -1.09 -6.98
N GLY A 361 14.17 -0.36 -5.95
CA GLY A 361 14.15 1.12 -5.94
C GLY A 361 13.09 1.79 -6.84
N LEU A 362 12.55 1.08 -7.83
CA LEU A 362 11.43 1.53 -8.67
C LEU A 362 10.18 1.85 -7.83
N ALA A 363 9.51 2.96 -8.14
CA ALA A 363 8.29 3.41 -7.48
C ALA A 363 7.21 3.77 -8.52
N GLU A 364 5.94 3.68 -8.13
CA GLU A 364 4.75 3.93 -8.98
C GLU A 364 4.81 5.32 -9.67
N LYS A 365 5.36 6.35 -9.00
CA LYS A 365 5.58 7.68 -9.60
C LYS A 365 6.67 7.74 -10.67
N THR A 366 7.66 6.83 -10.63
CA THR A 366 8.67 6.67 -11.68
C THR A 366 8.10 5.90 -12.87
N VAL A 367 7.21 4.93 -12.63
CA VAL A 367 6.43 4.26 -13.69
C VAL A 367 5.58 5.28 -14.47
N GLN A 368 4.89 6.18 -13.76
CA GLN A 368 4.12 7.29 -14.35
C GLN A 368 5.00 8.27 -15.16
N MET A 369 6.21 8.57 -14.68
CA MET A 369 7.16 9.42 -15.42
C MET A 369 7.64 8.74 -16.70
N ALA A 370 8.04 7.47 -16.61
CA ALA A 370 8.49 6.68 -17.76
C ALA A 370 7.39 6.53 -18.82
N LEU A 371 6.13 6.32 -18.41
CA LEU A 371 4.99 6.21 -19.32
C LEU A 371 4.71 7.54 -20.05
N GLY A 372 4.77 8.67 -19.33
CA GLY A 372 4.63 10.00 -19.96
C GLY A 372 5.77 10.31 -20.94
N GLN A 373 7.02 9.95 -20.60
CA GLN A 373 8.15 10.08 -21.51
C GLN A 373 8.01 9.18 -22.75
N ALA A 374 7.59 7.94 -22.57
CA ALA A 374 7.39 6.99 -23.65
C ALA A 374 6.32 7.44 -24.64
N ALA A 375 5.23 8.04 -24.16
CA ALA A 375 4.19 8.63 -25.01
C ALA A 375 4.77 9.75 -25.91
N VAL A 376 5.47 10.73 -25.33
CA VAL A 376 6.09 11.84 -26.10
C VAL A 376 7.09 11.33 -27.15
N TYR A 377 7.81 10.23 -26.88
CA TYR A 377 8.71 9.61 -27.86
C TYR A 377 8.01 8.76 -28.93
N SER A 378 6.73 8.41 -28.77
CA SER A 378 6.01 7.47 -29.65
C SER A 378 4.84 8.13 -30.40
N GLU A 379 4.43 9.34 -30.02
CA GLU A 379 3.42 10.12 -30.70
C GLU A 379 3.89 10.61 -32.08
N LYS A 380 2.96 10.61 -33.05
CA LYS A 380 3.19 11.11 -34.42
C LYS A 380 2.92 12.62 -34.56
N GLY A 381 2.33 13.24 -33.53
CA GLY A 381 2.06 14.67 -33.49
C GLY A 381 3.13 15.43 -32.71
N SER A 382 3.36 16.69 -33.07
CA SER A 382 4.17 17.59 -32.26
C SER A 382 3.45 17.90 -30.93
N PRO A 383 4.18 18.05 -29.80
CA PRO A 383 3.63 18.63 -28.58
C PRO A 383 2.99 20.01 -28.81
N PRO A 384 2.04 20.45 -27.97
CA PRO A 384 1.48 21.80 -28.02
C PRO A 384 2.59 22.86 -27.92
N LYS A 385 2.49 23.94 -28.71
CA LYS A 385 3.56 24.93 -28.89
C LYS A 385 3.88 25.71 -27.61
N GLU A 386 2.96 25.67 -26.66
CA GLU A 386 3.00 26.33 -25.37
C GLU A 386 3.83 25.53 -24.33
N VAL A 387 4.13 24.25 -24.61
CA VAL A 387 4.79 23.33 -23.68
C VAL A 387 6.31 23.36 -23.85
N GLN A 388 7.00 24.06 -22.94
CA GLN A 388 8.46 24.25 -22.98
C GLN A 388 9.26 22.97 -22.66
N SER A 389 8.76 22.10 -21.78
CA SER A 389 9.41 20.81 -21.43
C SER A 389 8.44 19.62 -21.60
N PRO A 390 8.22 19.14 -22.84
CA PRO A 390 7.21 18.12 -23.14
C PRO A 390 7.29 16.86 -22.27
N PHE A 391 8.50 16.36 -22.01
CA PHE A 391 8.72 15.18 -21.15
C PHE A 391 8.31 15.39 -19.68
N GLU A 392 8.39 16.61 -19.17
CA GLU A 392 8.00 16.92 -17.78
C GLU A 392 6.49 17.12 -17.67
N GLU A 393 5.88 17.83 -18.63
CA GLU A 393 4.45 18.10 -18.66
C GLU A 393 3.64 16.83 -18.97
N ALA A 394 4.06 16.00 -19.93
CA ALA A 394 3.47 14.67 -20.15
C ALA A 394 3.58 13.78 -18.90
N ALA A 395 4.74 13.81 -18.23
CA ALA A 395 4.93 13.12 -16.96
C ALA A 395 4.17 13.77 -15.78
N LYS A 396 3.64 14.99 -15.91
CA LYS A 396 2.73 15.63 -14.95
C LYS A 396 1.28 15.21 -15.25
N ILE A 397 0.85 15.30 -16.50
CA ILE A 397 -0.46 14.84 -16.98
C ILE A 397 -0.75 13.39 -16.56
N ILE A 398 0.17 12.45 -16.79
CA ILE A 398 0.00 11.04 -16.37
C ILE A 398 -0.15 10.89 -14.84
N LYS A 399 0.56 11.70 -14.05
CA LYS A 399 0.44 11.69 -12.57
C LYS A 399 -0.88 12.28 -12.11
N GLU A 400 -1.37 13.34 -12.76
CA GLU A 400 -2.62 14.02 -12.42
C GLU A 400 -3.81 13.14 -12.81
N ALA A 401 -3.83 12.60 -14.02
CA ALA A 401 -4.80 11.60 -14.47
C ALA A 401 -4.85 10.38 -13.53
N TYR A 402 -3.71 9.77 -13.16
CA TYR A 402 -3.71 8.65 -12.20
C TYR A 402 -4.09 9.07 -10.77
N SER A 403 -3.82 10.31 -10.37
CA SER A 403 -4.24 10.80 -9.04
C SER A 403 -5.75 10.99 -8.97
N VAL A 404 -6.40 11.36 -10.07
CA VAL A 404 -7.85 11.57 -10.15
C VAL A 404 -8.62 10.28 -10.50
N LEU A 405 -8.01 9.40 -11.29
CA LEU A 405 -8.58 8.17 -11.83
C LEU A 405 -7.52 7.03 -11.83
N PRO A 406 -7.20 6.40 -10.68
CA PRO A 406 -6.16 5.36 -10.56
C PRO A 406 -6.54 4.01 -11.20
N ILE A 407 -6.74 4.01 -12.52
CA ILE A 407 -7.17 2.87 -13.34
C ILE A 407 -6.32 2.84 -14.62
N TYR A 408 -5.31 1.96 -14.69
CA TYR A 408 -4.49 1.84 -15.91
C TYR A 408 -5.29 1.24 -17.07
N ASP A 409 -6.30 0.39 -16.81
CA ASP A 409 -7.23 -0.13 -17.84
C ASP A 409 -8.07 0.97 -18.53
N LYS A 410 -8.07 2.22 -18.02
CA LYS A 410 -8.61 3.41 -18.70
C LYS A 410 -7.50 4.32 -19.23
N ILE A 411 -6.46 4.58 -18.43
CA ILE A 411 -5.38 5.50 -18.81
C ILE A 411 -4.58 4.98 -20.01
N VAL A 412 -4.22 3.69 -20.04
CA VAL A 412 -3.32 3.16 -21.08
C VAL A 412 -4.00 3.05 -22.45
N PRO A 413 -5.24 2.53 -22.60
CA PRO A 413 -5.93 2.55 -23.89
C PRO A 413 -6.15 3.98 -24.42
N THR A 414 -6.57 4.91 -23.55
CA THR A 414 -6.75 6.33 -23.89
C THR A 414 -5.43 6.99 -24.35
N LEU A 415 -4.31 6.66 -23.69
CA LEU A 415 -2.98 7.15 -24.06
C LEU A 415 -2.52 6.65 -25.44
N LEU A 416 -2.87 5.41 -25.80
CA LEU A 416 -2.56 4.82 -27.11
C LEU A 416 -3.44 5.38 -28.25
N ASP A 417 -4.70 5.72 -27.96
CA ASP A 417 -5.68 6.22 -28.93
C ASP A 417 -5.60 7.75 -29.14
N ALA A 418 -5.64 8.52 -28.04
CA ALA A 418 -5.78 9.97 -28.08
C ALA A 418 -4.47 10.75 -27.79
N GLY A 419 -3.43 10.06 -27.30
CA GLY A 419 -2.17 10.66 -26.87
C GLY A 419 -2.23 11.29 -25.46
N VAL A 420 -1.06 11.66 -24.94
CA VAL A 420 -0.92 12.17 -23.56
C VAL A 420 -1.57 13.54 -23.39
N TRP A 421 -1.53 14.40 -24.40
CA TRP A 421 -2.05 15.77 -24.32
C TRP A 421 -3.57 15.85 -24.15
N LYS A 422 -4.31 14.85 -24.66
CA LYS A 422 -5.78 14.75 -24.54
C LYS A 422 -6.24 13.91 -23.35
N LEU A 423 -5.32 13.26 -22.65
CA LEU A 423 -5.61 12.47 -21.45
C LEU A 423 -6.40 13.25 -20.36
N PRO A 424 -6.18 14.57 -20.14
CA PRO A 424 -6.98 15.35 -19.18
C PRO A 424 -8.45 15.57 -19.60
N GLU A 425 -8.79 15.45 -20.88
CA GLU A 425 -10.16 15.61 -21.38
C GLU A 425 -11.02 14.37 -21.04
N THR A 426 -10.37 13.21 -20.94
CA THR A 426 -11.00 11.88 -20.93
C THR A 426 -10.81 11.13 -19.62
N CYS A 427 -9.61 11.15 -19.01
CA CYS A 427 -9.31 10.48 -17.74
C CYS A 427 -9.71 11.32 -16.52
N ASN A 428 -10.98 11.75 -16.50
CA ASN A 428 -11.56 12.62 -15.48
C ASN A 428 -12.11 11.87 -14.26
N PHE A 429 -12.42 12.63 -13.20
CA PHE A 429 -12.95 12.08 -11.95
C PHE A 429 -14.21 11.25 -12.18
N SER A 430 -14.22 10.02 -11.65
CA SER A 430 -15.36 9.10 -11.70
C SER A 430 -15.79 8.73 -10.28
N ILE A 431 -17.07 8.90 -9.95
CA ILE A 431 -17.60 8.41 -8.68
C ILE A 431 -17.50 6.88 -8.59
N GLY A 432 -17.31 6.32 -7.39
CA GLY A 432 -16.92 4.91 -7.21
C GLY A 432 -15.41 4.68 -7.32
N VAL A 433 -14.65 5.61 -7.92
CA VAL A 433 -13.19 5.54 -7.98
C VAL A 433 -12.58 6.55 -7.00
N PRO A 434 -11.86 6.11 -5.95
CA PRO A 434 -11.26 7.02 -4.98
C PRO A 434 -10.08 7.80 -5.55
N VAL A 435 -10.06 9.10 -5.27
CA VAL A 435 -9.00 10.06 -5.64
C VAL A 435 -7.81 9.88 -4.70
N GLY A 436 -6.59 9.95 -5.25
CA GLY A 436 -5.34 9.97 -4.50
C GLY A 436 -5.33 11.10 -3.47
N PRO A 437 -5.19 10.80 -2.16
CA PRO A 437 -5.46 11.78 -1.11
C PRO A 437 -4.44 12.91 -1.08
N MET A 438 -4.92 14.15 -0.92
CA MET A 438 -4.05 15.31 -0.66
C MET A 438 -3.19 15.07 0.59
N LEU A 439 -1.87 15.24 0.47
CA LEU A 439 -0.90 14.95 1.53
C LEU A 439 -0.33 16.23 2.16
N ALA A 440 -0.14 16.21 3.48
CA ALA A 440 0.53 17.29 4.20
C ALA A 440 2.07 17.19 4.09
N LYS A 441 2.74 18.33 3.95
CA LYS A 441 4.19 18.46 4.21
C LYS A 441 4.39 18.64 5.72
N ALA A 442 5.30 17.88 6.32
CA ALA A 442 5.72 18.13 7.70
C ALA A 442 6.55 19.42 7.78
N THR A 443 6.26 20.24 8.79
CA THR A 443 6.81 21.58 9.01
C THR A 443 7.14 21.74 10.50
N LYS A 444 8.27 22.37 10.83
CA LYS A 444 8.87 22.33 12.18
C LYS A 444 8.56 23.51 13.09
N SER A 445 8.07 24.63 12.54
CA SER A 445 7.76 25.84 13.30
C SER A 445 6.55 26.57 12.70
N VAL A 446 5.92 27.45 13.48
CA VAL A 446 4.85 28.32 12.98
C VAL A 446 5.41 29.36 12.00
N SER A 447 6.66 29.80 12.16
CA SER A 447 7.34 30.67 11.18
C SER A 447 7.40 30.04 9.79
N GLU A 448 7.81 28.77 9.67
CA GLU A 448 7.84 28.06 8.37
C GLU A 448 6.44 28.00 7.71
N ILE A 449 5.36 28.02 8.49
CA ILE A 449 3.98 28.11 7.97
C ILE A 449 3.70 29.52 7.42
N ILE A 450 4.04 30.57 8.16
CA ILE A 450 3.86 31.97 7.77
C ILE A 450 4.70 32.30 6.52
N ASP A 451 5.99 31.95 6.54
CA ASP A 451 6.97 32.19 5.47
C ASP A 451 6.61 31.45 4.17
N LYS A 452 5.88 30.33 4.28
CA LYS A 452 5.37 29.54 3.15
C LYS A 452 4.06 30.07 2.59
N PHE A 453 3.15 30.59 3.43
CA PHE A 453 1.86 31.11 2.97
C PHE A 453 1.88 32.59 2.57
N GLN A 454 2.89 33.36 2.98
CA GLN A 454 3.21 34.69 2.43
C GLN A 454 2.00 35.64 2.36
N GLY A 455 1.28 35.77 3.47
CA GLY A 455 0.11 36.67 3.59
C GLY A 455 -1.19 36.14 2.96
N ARG A 456 -1.18 34.99 2.28
CA ARG A 456 -2.42 34.31 1.85
C ARG A 456 -3.24 33.86 3.06
N GLU A 457 -4.57 33.90 2.96
CA GLU A 457 -5.43 33.30 3.98
C GLU A 457 -5.24 31.78 4.02
N TYR A 458 -5.20 31.23 5.23
CA TYR A 458 -5.18 29.80 5.50
C TYR A 458 -6.06 29.48 6.72
N THR A 459 -6.31 28.19 6.94
CA THR A 459 -7.12 27.69 8.05
C THR A 459 -6.34 26.68 8.87
N CYS A 460 -6.66 26.57 10.16
CA CYS A 460 -6.06 25.61 11.07
C CYS A 460 -7.15 24.62 11.52
N GLU A 461 -6.87 23.33 11.37
CA GLU A 461 -7.79 22.24 11.69
C GLU A 461 -7.09 21.23 12.61
N TYR A 462 -7.86 20.51 13.42
CA TYR A 462 -7.32 19.46 14.28
C TYR A 462 -6.91 18.27 13.43
N LYS A 463 -5.61 17.93 13.42
CA LYS A 463 -5.16 16.66 12.83
C LYS A 463 -5.52 15.50 13.76
N TYR A 464 -6.74 15.00 13.63
CA TYR A 464 -7.27 13.84 14.35
C TYR A 464 -6.37 12.59 14.23
N ASP A 465 -6.53 11.66 15.17
CA ASP A 465 -5.78 10.40 15.25
C ASP A 465 -6.74 9.23 14.98
N GLY A 466 -6.91 8.85 13.71
CA GLY A 466 -7.87 7.85 13.28
C GLY A 466 -7.49 7.15 11.99
N GLU A 467 -8.50 6.77 11.21
CA GLU A 467 -8.34 6.24 9.87
C GLU A 467 -8.99 7.18 8.85
N ARG A 468 -8.18 7.73 7.93
CA ARG A 468 -8.69 8.55 6.82
C ARG A 468 -9.58 7.71 5.91
N ALA A 469 -10.76 8.24 5.64
CA ALA A 469 -11.84 7.61 4.92
C ALA A 469 -12.39 8.57 3.86
N GLN A 470 -12.26 8.19 2.59
CA GLN A 470 -12.91 8.88 1.49
C GLN A 470 -14.25 8.20 1.24
N ILE A 471 -15.34 8.90 1.54
CA ILE A 471 -16.72 8.38 1.54
C ILE A 471 -17.39 8.84 0.25
N HIS A 472 -17.76 7.89 -0.60
CA HIS A 472 -18.53 8.11 -1.83
C HIS A 472 -19.98 7.74 -1.58
N CYS A 473 -20.91 8.65 -1.81
CA CYS A 473 -22.35 8.38 -1.83
C CYS A 473 -22.84 8.51 -3.26
N MET A 474 -23.35 7.41 -3.81
CA MET A 474 -23.81 7.26 -5.19
C MET A 474 -25.26 7.76 -5.35
N GLU A 475 -25.69 7.99 -6.59
CA GLU A 475 -27.05 8.50 -6.88
C GLU A 475 -28.17 7.52 -6.49
N ASP A 476 -27.92 6.21 -6.55
CA ASP A 476 -28.83 5.16 -6.06
C ASP A 476 -28.94 5.10 -4.52
N GLY A 477 -28.09 5.85 -3.81
CA GLY A 477 -27.96 5.84 -2.34
C GLY A 477 -26.92 4.86 -1.80
N THR A 478 -26.24 4.08 -2.63
CA THR A 478 -25.13 3.22 -2.21
C THR A 478 -24.01 4.08 -1.60
N VAL A 479 -23.47 3.68 -0.45
CA VAL A 479 -22.34 4.36 0.21
C VAL A 479 -21.13 3.44 0.23
N GLU A 480 -20.01 3.94 -0.27
CA GLU A 480 -18.73 3.25 -0.29
C GLU A 480 -17.68 4.03 0.49
N ILE A 481 -16.81 3.33 1.20
CA ILE A 481 -15.79 3.94 2.07
C ILE A 481 -14.43 3.40 1.66
N TYR A 482 -13.51 4.28 1.28
CA TYR A 482 -12.16 3.93 0.83
C TYR A 482 -11.10 4.40 1.83
N SER A 483 -10.09 3.58 2.06
CA SER A 483 -8.94 3.94 2.91
C SER A 483 -8.04 4.96 2.22
N ARG A 484 -7.09 5.54 2.98
CA ARG A 484 -6.00 6.38 2.44
C ARG A 484 -5.24 5.74 1.26
N ASN A 485 -5.19 4.41 1.17
CA ASN A 485 -4.53 3.68 0.09
C ASN A 485 -5.50 3.22 -1.01
N ALA A 486 -6.71 3.79 -1.06
CA ALA A 486 -7.83 3.39 -1.89
C ALA A 486 -8.38 1.97 -1.61
N GLU A 487 -8.06 1.34 -0.48
CA GLU A 487 -8.61 0.01 -0.13
C GLU A 487 -10.10 0.13 0.25
N ARG A 488 -10.96 -0.75 -0.28
CA ARG A 488 -12.41 -0.75 0.01
C ARG A 488 -12.71 -1.18 1.45
N ASN A 489 -13.04 -0.21 2.30
CA ASN A 489 -13.31 -0.33 3.74
C ASN A 489 -14.81 -0.34 4.11
N THR A 490 -15.75 -0.29 3.15
CA THR A 490 -17.21 -0.22 3.40
C THR A 490 -17.70 -1.25 4.44
N GLY A 491 -17.30 -2.52 4.28
CA GLY A 491 -17.68 -3.63 5.17
C GLY A 491 -17.02 -3.65 6.57
N LYS A 492 -16.23 -2.62 6.91
CA LYS A 492 -15.62 -2.39 8.23
C LYS A 492 -16.39 -1.31 9.04
N TYR A 493 -17.19 -0.49 8.37
CA TYR A 493 -17.88 0.66 8.95
C TYR A 493 -19.37 0.73 8.53
N PRO A 494 -20.18 -0.32 8.76
CA PRO A 494 -21.59 -0.32 8.40
C PRO A 494 -22.40 0.74 9.18
N ASP A 495 -21.94 1.11 10.39
CA ASP A 495 -22.50 2.21 11.18
C ASP A 495 -22.20 3.60 10.61
N VAL A 496 -21.09 3.76 9.87
CA VAL A 496 -20.79 5.01 9.15
C VAL A 496 -21.62 5.08 7.86
N VAL A 497 -21.79 3.97 7.14
CA VAL A 497 -22.71 3.86 5.99
C VAL A 497 -24.13 4.26 6.37
N ASP A 498 -24.65 3.69 7.45
CA ASP A 498 -25.97 3.98 8.03
C ASP A 498 -26.09 5.44 8.51
N ALA A 499 -25.07 5.96 9.21
CA ALA A 499 -25.05 7.38 9.63
C ALA A 499 -25.04 8.35 8.45
N ILE A 500 -24.18 8.13 7.44
CA ILE A 500 -24.06 8.95 6.22
C ILE A 500 -25.40 9.02 5.48
N SER A 501 -26.05 7.86 5.31
CA SER A 501 -27.34 7.73 4.62
C SER A 501 -28.44 8.57 5.28
N ARG A 502 -28.43 8.70 6.62
CA ARG A 502 -29.40 9.52 7.37
C ARG A 502 -29.09 11.02 7.40
N ILE A 503 -27.83 11.44 7.27
CA ILE A 503 -27.46 12.88 7.38
C ILE A 503 -27.40 13.60 6.03
N ARG A 504 -27.31 12.87 4.90
CA ARG A 504 -27.44 13.40 3.53
C ARG A 504 -28.76 14.19 3.42
N LYS A 505 -28.73 15.45 2.96
CA LYS A 505 -29.96 16.21 2.72
C LYS A 505 -30.72 15.64 1.51
N PRO A 506 -32.07 15.71 1.45
CA PRO A 506 -32.85 15.20 0.32
C PRO A 506 -32.52 15.83 -1.04
N THR A 507 -31.92 17.03 -1.06
CA THR A 507 -31.46 17.71 -2.29
C THR A 507 -30.12 17.19 -2.83
N VAL A 508 -29.45 16.29 -2.12
CA VAL A 508 -28.18 15.68 -2.52
C VAL A 508 -28.43 14.25 -2.98
N LYS A 509 -28.21 14.00 -4.28
CA LYS A 509 -28.20 12.66 -4.85
C LYS A 509 -26.88 11.98 -4.51
N SER A 510 -25.76 12.62 -4.82
CA SER A 510 -24.42 12.01 -4.76
C SER A 510 -23.36 12.99 -4.27
N PHE A 511 -22.36 12.51 -3.54
CA PHE A 511 -21.21 13.32 -3.11
C PHE A 511 -19.98 12.47 -2.78
N VAL A 512 -18.80 13.11 -2.70
CA VAL A 512 -17.57 12.48 -2.19
C VAL A 512 -16.93 13.34 -1.11
N LEU A 513 -16.79 12.79 0.10
CA LEU A 513 -16.36 13.49 1.32
C LEU A 513 -15.07 12.87 1.87
N ASP A 514 -14.07 13.67 2.20
CA ASP A 514 -12.80 13.23 2.80
C ASP A 514 -12.83 13.47 4.31
N CYS A 515 -12.62 12.41 5.09
CA CYS A 515 -12.88 12.36 6.53
C CYS A 515 -11.77 11.64 7.30
N GLU A 516 -11.66 11.89 8.61
CA GLU A 516 -11.00 10.96 9.55
C GLU A 516 -12.07 10.24 10.39
N ILE A 517 -12.11 8.91 10.35
CA ILE A 517 -12.93 8.10 11.27
C ILE A 517 -12.12 7.86 12.54
N VAL A 518 -12.67 8.24 13.70
CA VAL A 518 -11.98 8.23 15.00
C VAL A 518 -12.80 7.43 16.02
N ALA A 519 -12.15 6.66 16.89
CA ALA A 519 -12.86 5.96 17.98
C ALA A 519 -13.43 6.96 18.98
N TYR A 520 -14.66 6.71 19.46
CA TYR A 520 -15.41 7.67 20.26
C TYR A 520 -16.20 7.01 21.40
N ASP A 521 -16.00 7.52 22.61
CA ASP A 521 -16.65 7.15 23.85
C ASP A 521 -17.97 7.92 23.97
N ARG A 522 -19.11 7.26 23.68
CA ARG A 522 -20.43 7.92 23.64
C ARG A 522 -20.93 8.33 25.03
N GLU A 523 -20.54 7.61 26.08
CA GLU A 523 -20.91 7.91 27.46
C GLU A 523 -20.15 9.15 27.96
N LYS A 524 -18.82 9.14 27.81
CA LYS A 524 -17.92 10.21 28.31
C LYS A 524 -17.67 11.29 27.25
N LYS A 525 -18.40 11.23 26.14
CA LYS A 525 -18.45 12.20 25.02
C LYS A 525 -17.06 12.66 24.52
N ARG A 526 -16.13 11.71 24.37
CA ARG A 526 -14.71 12.00 24.08
C ARG A 526 -14.11 11.11 23.01
N ILE A 527 -13.10 11.62 22.33
CA ILE A 527 -12.23 10.86 21.42
C ILE A 527 -11.42 9.83 22.20
N LEU A 528 -11.19 8.66 21.59
CA LEU A 528 -10.34 7.58 22.07
C LEU A 528 -9.12 7.40 21.13
N PRO A 529 -7.97 6.91 21.63
CA PRO A 529 -6.75 6.75 20.82
C PRO A 529 -6.91 5.77 19.65
N PHE A 530 -6.08 5.94 18.60
CA PHE A 530 -6.04 5.03 17.44
C PHE A 530 -5.84 3.54 17.81
N GLN A 531 -5.15 3.22 18.91
CA GLN A 531 -5.02 1.83 19.38
C GLN A 531 -6.38 1.18 19.69
N ILE A 532 -7.38 1.96 20.11
CA ILE A 532 -8.75 1.46 20.33
C ILE A 532 -9.47 1.27 18.99
N LEU A 533 -9.36 2.23 18.07
CA LEU A 533 -9.95 2.14 16.72
C LEU A 533 -9.48 0.89 15.97
N SER A 534 -8.17 0.62 16.01
CA SER A 534 -7.54 -0.52 15.31
C SER A 534 -7.94 -1.90 15.84
N THR A 535 -8.67 -1.98 16.97
CA THR A 535 -9.29 -3.24 17.45
C THR A 535 -10.57 -3.62 16.70
N ARG A 536 -11.16 -2.73 15.87
CA ARG A 536 -12.31 -3.08 15.03
C ARG A 536 -11.97 -4.23 14.07
N ALA A 537 -12.88 -5.21 13.98
CA ALA A 537 -12.84 -6.25 12.96
C ALA A 537 -12.85 -5.64 11.54
N ARG A 538 -12.11 -6.23 10.61
CA ARG A 538 -11.83 -5.63 9.28
C ARG A 538 -12.78 -6.06 8.16
N LYS A 539 -13.46 -7.20 8.31
CA LYS A 539 -14.35 -7.80 7.31
C LYS A 539 -15.52 -8.47 8.06
N GLY A 540 -16.72 -8.47 7.48
CA GLY A 540 -17.90 -9.16 8.05
C GLY A 540 -18.50 -8.51 9.31
N VAL A 541 -18.36 -7.19 9.47
CA VAL A 541 -18.92 -6.48 10.63
C VAL A 541 -20.43 -6.29 10.45
N THR A 542 -21.25 -6.72 11.43
CA THR A 542 -22.65 -6.29 11.53
C THR A 542 -22.77 -5.11 12.50
N ILE A 543 -23.84 -4.32 12.42
CA ILE A 543 -24.05 -3.15 13.31
C ILE A 543 -24.15 -3.59 14.79
N ASN A 544 -24.69 -4.78 15.06
CA ASN A 544 -24.89 -5.29 16.41
C ASN A 544 -23.59 -5.75 17.09
N ASP A 545 -22.56 -6.10 16.31
CA ASP A 545 -21.26 -6.57 16.82
C ASP A 545 -20.29 -5.42 17.21
N ILE A 546 -20.72 -4.16 17.03
CA ILE A 546 -19.86 -2.98 17.18
C ILE A 546 -19.63 -2.63 18.65
N LYS A 547 -18.49 -3.10 19.18
CA LYS A 547 -18.00 -2.77 20.52
C LYS A 547 -17.33 -1.40 20.62
N VAL A 548 -16.68 -0.95 19.53
CA VAL A 548 -15.99 0.36 19.45
C VAL A 548 -16.81 1.31 18.59
N SER A 549 -17.52 2.23 19.23
CA SER A 549 -18.18 3.36 18.55
C SER A 549 -17.17 4.28 17.87
N VAL A 550 -17.58 4.92 16.77
CA VAL A 550 -16.77 5.90 16.04
C VAL A 550 -17.52 7.21 15.79
N CYS A 551 -16.77 8.26 15.51
CA CYS A 551 -17.19 9.58 15.07
C CYS A 551 -16.42 9.91 13.76
N THR A 552 -17.03 10.64 12.82
CA THR A 552 -16.51 10.83 11.46
C THR A 552 -16.26 12.32 11.19
N PHE A 553 -15.00 12.73 11.22
CA PHE A 553 -14.62 14.14 11.06
C PHE A 553 -14.32 14.42 9.60
N GLY A 554 -15.35 14.79 8.83
CA GLY A 554 -15.18 15.35 7.49
C GLY A 554 -14.38 16.65 7.53
N PHE A 555 -13.48 16.84 6.56
CA PHE A 555 -12.68 18.06 6.43
C PHE A 555 -12.70 18.63 5.00
N ASP A 556 -12.96 17.82 3.98
CA ASP A 556 -13.04 18.28 2.58
C ASP A 556 -14.16 17.55 1.80
N ILE A 557 -14.60 18.11 0.67
CA ILE A 557 -15.60 17.54 -0.23
C ILE A 557 -15.17 17.73 -1.69
N LEU A 558 -15.08 16.62 -2.41
CA LEU A 558 -14.38 16.53 -3.69
C LEU A 558 -15.35 16.51 -4.90
N TYR A 559 -16.64 16.25 -4.65
CA TYR A 559 -17.68 16.11 -5.68
C TYR A 559 -19.08 16.22 -5.05
N ILE A 560 -20.04 16.84 -5.75
CA ILE A 560 -21.47 16.91 -5.38
C ILE A 560 -22.33 16.89 -6.66
N ASN A 561 -23.39 16.09 -6.71
CA ASN A 561 -24.45 16.09 -7.74
C ASN A 561 -23.93 16.35 -9.17
N GLY A 562 -23.12 15.46 -9.74
CA GLY A 562 -22.56 15.63 -11.08
C GLY A 562 -21.29 16.48 -11.18
N LYS A 563 -21.06 17.44 -10.26
CA LYS A 563 -19.94 18.40 -10.32
C LYS A 563 -18.73 17.96 -9.47
N PRO A 564 -17.54 17.71 -10.08
CA PRO A 564 -16.28 17.63 -9.36
C PRO A 564 -15.87 18.99 -8.80
N LEU A 565 -15.30 19.01 -7.60
CA LEU A 565 -14.85 20.20 -6.88
C LEU A 565 -13.31 20.23 -6.70
N LEU A 566 -12.57 19.32 -7.32
CA LEU A 566 -11.12 19.15 -7.13
C LEU A 566 -10.31 20.42 -7.40
N GLN A 567 -10.75 21.25 -8.37
CA GLN A 567 -10.11 22.53 -8.73
C GLN A 567 -10.74 23.76 -8.03
N GLU A 568 -11.82 23.57 -7.25
CA GLU A 568 -12.47 24.65 -6.50
C GLU A 568 -11.66 25.04 -5.26
N GLN A 569 -11.77 26.31 -4.85
CA GLN A 569 -11.07 26.78 -3.64
C GLN A 569 -11.57 26.06 -2.37
N LEU A 570 -10.66 25.72 -1.45
CA LEU A 570 -10.98 25.02 -0.19
C LEU A 570 -12.12 25.69 0.61
N LYS A 571 -12.23 27.03 0.54
CA LYS A 571 -13.35 27.78 1.13
C LYS A 571 -14.70 27.30 0.58
N VAL A 572 -14.85 27.32 -0.76
CA VAL A 572 -16.07 26.88 -1.47
C VAL A 572 -16.38 25.42 -1.15
N ARG A 573 -15.36 24.56 -1.10
CA ARG A 573 -15.53 23.14 -0.73
C ARG A 573 -16.05 23.00 0.70
N ARG A 574 -15.40 23.61 1.69
CA ARG A 574 -15.82 23.57 3.10
C ARG A 574 -17.22 24.16 3.33
N GLU A 575 -17.56 25.27 2.67
CA GLU A 575 -18.92 25.83 2.67
C GLU A 575 -19.94 24.85 2.09
N SER A 576 -19.58 24.13 1.01
CA SER A 576 -20.41 23.12 0.37
C SER A 576 -20.67 21.87 1.24
N ILE A 577 -19.88 21.60 2.28
CA ILE A 577 -20.20 20.52 3.22
C ILE A 577 -21.46 20.87 4.04
N PHE A 578 -21.61 22.14 4.43
CA PHE A 578 -22.79 22.62 5.15
C PHE A 578 -24.03 22.75 4.27
N THR A 579 -23.87 22.92 2.96
CA THR A 579 -24.99 22.79 2.01
C THR A 579 -25.36 21.32 1.79
N THR A 580 -24.40 20.39 1.85
CA THR A 580 -24.59 18.95 1.62
C THR A 580 -25.21 18.18 2.80
N LEU A 581 -24.70 18.39 4.03
CA LEU A 581 -25.01 17.55 5.19
C LEU A 581 -25.93 18.25 6.21
N SER A 582 -26.75 17.46 6.90
CA SER A 582 -27.71 17.94 7.90
C SER A 582 -27.04 18.21 9.25
N ARG A 583 -27.20 19.42 9.79
CA ARG A 583 -26.67 19.83 11.11
C ARG A 583 -27.23 19.04 12.32
N LYS A 584 -28.25 18.20 12.14
CA LYS A 584 -28.97 17.49 13.22
C LYS A 584 -28.14 16.41 13.96
N CYS A 585 -26.96 16.02 13.47
CA CYS A 585 -26.11 15.00 14.11
C CYS A 585 -24.73 15.53 14.57
N GLN A 586 -24.72 16.48 15.51
CA GLN A 586 -23.49 16.97 16.17
C GLN A 586 -22.61 15.87 16.79
N VAL A 587 -23.21 14.72 17.16
CA VAL A 587 -22.50 13.57 17.77
C VAL A 587 -21.54 12.87 16.80
N PHE A 588 -21.77 12.98 15.49
CA PHE A 588 -20.97 12.28 14.47
C PHE A 588 -19.99 13.18 13.71
N PHE A 589 -20.19 14.50 13.72
CA PHE A 589 -19.30 15.48 13.07
C PHE A 589 -19.18 16.73 13.97
N ASN A 590 -18.09 16.86 14.73
CA ASN A 590 -17.84 18.09 15.49
C ASN A 590 -17.11 19.11 14.60
N TRP A 591 -17.89 19.91 13.86
CA TRP A 591 -17.40 20.92 12.93
C TRP A 591 -16.75 22.11 13.65
N GLN A 592 -15.46 22.00 13.97
CA GLN A 592 -14.72 23.05 14.68
C GLN A 592 -14.32 24.23 13.76
N LEU A 593 -15.31 24.94 13.22
CA LEU A 593 -15.10 26.28 12.68
C LEU A 593 -15.01 27.29 13.84
N GLN A 594 -13.79 27.59 14.27
CA GLN A 594 -13.49 28.95 14.72
C GLN A 594 -12.96 29.74 13.51
N LEU A 595 -13.84 30.56 12.93
CA LEU A 595 -13.51 31.48 11.83
C LEU A 595 -12.67 32.67 12.32
N HIS A 596 -11.46 32.37 12.80
CA HIS A 596 -10.41 33.36 12.99
C HIS A 596 -9.57 33.46 11.72
N GLN A 597 -9.91 34.40 10.84
CA GLN A 597 -8.97 34.89 9.84
C GLN A 597 -7.71 35.38 10.58
N MET A 598 -6.61 34.63 10.50
CA MET A 598 -5.33 34.99 11.10
C MET A 598 -4.56 35.95 10.19
N THR A 599 -5.03 37.19 10.12
CA THR A 599 -4.18 38.30 9.67
C THR A 599 -3.05 38.52 10.67
N SER A 600 -1.90 39.03 10.22
CA SER A 600 -0.68 39.18 11.02
C SER A 600 -0.89 39.86 12.39
N ARG A 601 -1.82 40.82 12.48
CA ARG A 601 -2.20 41.47 13.76
C ARG A 601 -2.81 40.52 14.80
N ARG A 602 -3.59 39.52 14.41
CA ARG A 602 -4.26 38.58 15.35
C ARG A 602 -3.31 37.51 15.92
N TYR A 603 -2.17 37.27 15.27
CA TYR A 603 -1.18 36.28 15.73
C TYR A 603 -0.61 36.59 17.13
N LYS A 604 -0.39 37.87 17.46
CA LYS A 604 0.10 38.28 18.79
C LYS A 604 -0.82 37.81 19.92
N ASN A 605 -2.13 37.96 19.77
CA ASN A 605 -3.12 37.57 20.77
C ASN A 605 -3.24 36.04 20.91
N PHE A 606 -3.05 35.30 19.81
CA PHE A 606 -3.05 33.83 19.84
C PHE A 606 -1.81 33.27 20.57
N LEU A 607 -0.65 33.90 20.42
CA LEU A 607 0.52 33.58 21.25
C LEU A 607 0.26 33.84 22.75
N THR A 608 -0.47 34.91 23.09
CA THR A 608 -0.90 35.16 24.48
C THR A 608 -1.76 34.02 25.01
N TYR A 609 -2.78 33.60 24.24
CA TYR A 609 -3.68 32.50 24.61
C TYR A 609 -2.98 31.13 24.78
N LEU A 610 -1.93 30.86 24.00
CA LEU A 610 -1.09 29.66 24.18
C LEU A 610 -0.08 29.75 25.33
N SER A 611 0.11 30.93 25.91
CA SER A 611 1.04 31.16 27.04
C SER A 611 0.35 31.33 28.40
N THR A 612 -0.97 31.50 28.44
CA THR A 612 -1.76 31.40 29.68
C THR A 612 -1.86 29.94 30.15
N PRO A 613 -1.42 29.59 31.37
CA PRO A 613 -1.59 28.24 31.90
C PRO A 613 -3.08 27.88 32.05
N VAL A 614 -3.46 26.68 31.64
CA VAL A 614 -4.81 26.15 31.91
C VAL A 614 -4.92 25.85 33.41
N VAL A 615 -5.55 26.76 34.14
CA VAL A 615 -5.97 26.54 35.53
C VAL A 615 -6.95 25.37 35.54
N LYS A 616 -6.66 24.33 36.33
CA LYS A 616 -7.58 23.22 36.55
C LYS A 616 -8.67 23.65 37.54
N GLY A 617 -9.91 23.70 37.05
CA GLY A 617 -11.12 23.47 37.85
C GLY A 617 -11.58 22.03 37.62
#